data_AF-A0A1Y3B9S9-F1
#
_entry.id   AF-A0A1Y3B9S9-F1
#
_cell.length_a   1.000
_cell.length_b   1.000
_cell.length_c   1.000
_cell.angle_alpha   90.00
_cell.angle_beta   90.00
_cell.angle_gamma   90.00
#
_symmetry.space_group_name_H-M   'P 1'
#
loop_
_entity.id
_entity.type
_entity.pdbx_description
1 polymer ?
#
loop_
_entity_poly.entity_id
_entity_poly.type
_entity_poly.pdbx_seq_one_letter_code
_entity_poly.pdbx_strand_id
1 'polypeptide(L)' 'MFVMGAYVGIYYNVVVAWSFYYVYSSFTVMPSVPWSSCDNEWNTVECADGITRNITDGKQTSPSQEFF' A
#
# COMPACT_ATOMS: atom_id res chain seq x y z
N MET A 1 -1.07 2.36 34.07
CA MET A 1 -0.82 3.57 33.24
C MET A 1 0.47 3.48 32.42
N PHE A 2 1.54 2.83 32.91
CA PHE A 2 2.79 2.62 32.15
C PHE A 2 2.64 1.66 30.95
N VAL A 3 1.97 0.52 31.14
CA VAL A 3 1.76 -0.50 30.08
C VAL A 3 0.95 0.05 28.91
N MET A 4 -0.11 0.83 29.18
CA MET A 4 -0.92 1.47 28.14
C MET A 4 -0.09 2.50 27.36
N GLY A 5 0.76 3.27 28.04
CA GLY A 5 1.67 4.21 27.37
C GLY A 5 2.68 3.52 26.45
N ALA A 6 3.25 2.38 26.88
CA ALA A 6 4.16 1.60 26.04
C ALA A 6 3.45 1.01 24.81
N TYR A 7 2.23 0.49 24.98
CA TYR A 7 1.41 -0.04 23.87
C TYR A 7 1.11 1.04 22.82
N VAL A 8 0.66 2.20 23.29
CA VAL A 8 0.37 3.36 22.44
C VAL A 8 1.65 3.83 21.73
N GLY A 9 2.78 3.92 22.45
CA GLY A 9 4.07 4.31 21.90
C GLY A 9 4.53 3.39 20.77
N ILE A 10 4.46 2.07 20.95
CA ILE A 10 4.87 1.10 19.92
C ILE A 10 3.94 1.20 18.71
N TYR A 11 2.62 1.25 18.93
CA TYR A 11 1.63 1.37 17.85
C TYR A 11 1.87 2.61 16.99
N TYR A 12 2.06 3.79 17.62
CA TYR A 12 2.33 5.02 16.88
C TYR A 12 3.65 4.98 16.11
N ASN A 13 4.72 4.43 16.69
CA ASN A 13 6.00 4.32 15.99
C ASN A 13 5.91 3.40 14.77
N VAL A 14 5.10 2.34 14.80
CA VAL A 14 4.85 1.48 13.63
C VAL A 14 4.17 2.26 12.52
N VAL A 15 3.11 3.03 12.82
CA VAL A 15 2.40 3.86 11.82
C VAL A 15 3.34 4.92 11.21
N VAL A 16 4.19 5.54 12.03
CA VAL A 16 5.18 6.52 11.57
C VAL A 16 6.24 5.85 10.68
N ALA A 17 6.72 4.66 11.05
CA ALA A 17 7.69 3.92 10.25
C ALA A 17 7.13 3.56 8.85
N TRP A 18 5.88 3.08 8.78
CA TRP A 18 5.21 2.86 7.50
C TRP A 18 5.12 4.15 6.68
N SER A 19 4.73 5.26 7.30
CA SER A 19 4.65 6.56 6.61
C SER A 19 6.00 6.98 6.01
N PHE A 20 7.10 6.84 6.74
CA PHE A 20 8.44 7.13 6.22
C PHE A 20 8.86 6.18 5.11
N TYR A 21 8.49 4.90 5.18
CA TYR A 21 8.77 3.93 4.12
C TYR A 21 8.10 4.34 2.80
N TYR A 22 6.82 4.71 2.81
CA TYR A 22 6.09 5.20 1.61
C TYR A 22 6.69 6.50 1.05
N VAL A 23 7.09 7.43 1.92
CA VAL A 23 7.73 8.69 1.50
C VAL A 23 9.11 8.42 0.87
N TYR A 24 9.93 7.59 1.52
CA TYR A 24 11.26 7.24 1.03
C TYR A 24 11.21 6.52 -0.31
N SER A 25 10.31 5.54 -0.45
CA SER A 25 10.10 4.82 -1.71
C SER A 25 9.57 5.74 -2.82
N SER A 26 8.76 6.76 -2.49
CA SER A 26 8.32 7.77 -3.47
C SER A 26 9.48 8.60 -4.04
N PHE A 27 10.51 8.89 -3.23
CA PHE A 27 11.69 9.63 -3.69
C PHE A 27 12.76 8.76 -4.34
N THR A 28 12.86 7.49 -3.95
CA THR A 28 13.94 6.59 -4.43
C THR A 28 13.54 5.76 -5.64
N VAL A 29 12.25 5.48 -5.84
CA VAL A 29 11.74 4.63 -6.95
C VAL A 29 11.25 5.49 -8.14
N MET A 30 11.86 6.65 -8.37
CA MET A 30 11.59 7.50 -9.55
C MET A 30 11.98 6.72 -10.82
N PRO A 31 11.09 6.54 -11.84
CA PRO A 31 10.02 7.44 -12.29
C PRO A 31 8.57 7.09 -11.89
N SER A 32 8.30 5.93 -11.31
CA SER A 32 6.95 5.48 -10.94
C SER A 32 6.98 4.64 -9.67
N VAL A 33 6.13 4.97 -8.70
CA VAL A 33 6.05 4.23 -7.43
C VAL A 33 5.63 2.76 -7.67
N PRO A 34 6.11 1.81 -6.86
CA PRO A 34 5.89 0.38 -7.13
C PRO A 34 4.41 -0.01 -7.03
N TRP A 35 3.62 0.69 -6.21
CA TRP A 35 2.17 0.50 -6.10
C TRP A 35 1.35 1.31 -7.11
N SER A 36 1.98 1.77 -8.21
CA SER A 36 1.29 2.42 -9.33
C SER A 36 0.85 1.44 -10.42
N SER A 37 1.40 0.23 -10.42
CA SER A 37 1.16 -0.80 -11.45
C SER A 37 0.76 -2.15 -10.81
N CYS A 38 0.05 -2.98 -11.56
CA CYS A 38 -0.32 -4.34 -11.18
C CYS A 38 0.75 -5.38 -11.51
N ASP A 39 1.85 -4.97 -12.15
CA ASP A 39 2.96 -5.83 -12.58
C ASP A 39 3.98 -6.06 -11.45
N ASN A 40 3.49 -6.48 -10.28
CA ASN A 40 4.33 -6.84 -9.16
C ASN A 40 3.95 -8.20 -8.58
N GLU A 41 4.90 -8.84 -7.89
CA GLU A 41 4.73 -10.20 -7.35
C GLU A 41 3.67 -10.31 -6.23
N TRP A 42 3.33 -9.18 -5.59
CA TRP A 42 2.30 -9.14 -4.54
C TRP A 42 0.88 -8.93 -5.09
N ASN A 43 0.72 -8.60 -6.37
CA ASN A 43 -0.58 -8.30 -6.94
C ASN A 43 -1.37 -9.58 -7.24
N THR A 44 -2.65 -9.57 -6.88
CA THR A 44 -3.60 -10.62 -7.26
C THR A 44 -4.14 -10.40 -8.69
N VAL A 45 -4.80 -11.42 -9.24
CA VAL A 45 -5.48 -11.35 -10.56
C VAL A 45 -6.64 -10.33 -10.59
N GLU A 46 -7.08 -9.87 -9.42
CA GLU A 46 -8.14 -8.87 -9.25
C GLU A 46 -7.62 -7.43 -9.37
N CYS A 47 -6.30 -7.23 -9.48
CA CYS A 47 -5.72 -5.90 -9.56
C CYS A 47 -6.04 -5.19 -10.89
N ALA A 48 -6.42 -3.91 -10.81
CA ALA A 48 -6.63 -3.05 -11.96
C ALA A 48 -5.92 -1.69 -11.83
N ASP A 49 -5.02 -1.38 -12.77
CA ASP A 49 -4.28 -0.09 -12.89
C ASP A 49 -5.12 1.07 -13.44
N GLY A 50 -6.43 0.86 -13.65
CA GLY A 50 -7.34 1.84 -14.20
C GLY A 50 -8.78 1.34 -14.20
N ILE A 51 -9.73 2.16 -14.66
CA ILE A 51 -11.13 1.72 -14.81
C ILE A 51 -11.24 0.85 -16.06
N THR A 52 -10.96 -0.44 -15.93
CA THR A 52 -11.26 -1.43 -16.96
C THR A 52 -12.77 -1.70 -16.90
N ARG A 53 -13.55 -0.93 -17.68
CA ARG A 53 -15.03 -1.03 -17.76
C ARG A 53 -15.51 -2.31 -18.48
N ASN A 54 -14.95 -3.48 -18.16
CA ASN A 54 -15.61 -4.74 -18.48
C ASN A 54 -16.39 -5.20 -17.25
N ILE A 55 -17.68 -4.84 -17.25
CA ILE A 55 -18.65 -5.01 -16.16
C ILE A 55 -18.85 -6.49 -15.76
N THR A 56 -18.21 -7.43 -16.47
CA THR A 56 -18.25 -8.87 -16.24
C THR A 56 -17.10 -9.43 -15.39
N ASP A 57 -16.00 -8.68 -15.19
CA ASP A 57 -14.97 -9.10 -14.24
C ASP A 57 -15.39 -8.76 -12.82
N GLY A 58 -15.10 -9.65 -11.87
CA GLY A 58 -15.53 -9.58 -10.48
C GLY A 58 -14.99 -8.37 -9.70
N LYS A 59 -14.77 -8.55 -8.40
CA LYS A 59 -14.26 -7.50 -7.52
C LYS A 59 -12.88 -7.03 -8.05
N GLN A 60 -12.76 -5.77 -8.46
CA GLN A 60 -11.48 -5.17 -8.85
C GLN A 60 -10.86 -4.44 -7.66
N THR A 61 -9.55 -4.58 -7.47
CA THR A 61 -8.80 -3.91 -6.40
C THR A 61 -7.73 -3.00 -7.01
N SER A 62 -7.45 -1.87 -6.35
CA SER A 62 -6.41 -0.96 -6.82
C SER A 62 -5.02 -1.48 -6.45
N PRO A 63 -3.96 -1.16 -7.20
CA PRO A 63 -2.61 -1.65 -6.92
C PRO A 63 -2.07 -1.12 -5.60
N SER A 64 -2.49 0.09 -5.23
CA SER A 64 -2.24 0.71 -3.93
C SER A 64 -2.94 0.03 -2.76
N GLN A 65 -4.06 -0.64 -3.01
CA GLN A 65 -4.78 -1.39 -1.97
C GLN A 65 -4.13 -2.75 -1.73
N GLU A 66 -3.65 -3.41 -2.79
CA GLU A 66 -2.94 -4.69 -2.67
C GLU A 66 -1.54 -4.54 -2.04
N PHE A 67 -0.94 -3.35 -2.14
CA PHE A 67 0.34 -3.05 -1.52
C PHE A 67 0.27 -2.73 -0.02
N PHE A 68 -0.92 -2.38 0.49
CA PHE A 68 -1.12 -2.07 1.91
C PHE A 68 -1.48 -3.33 2.71
#